data_AF-A0A4Q1A6Q0-F1
#
_entry.id   AF-A0A4Q1A6Q0-F1
#
_cell.length_a   1.000
_cell.length_b   1.000
_cell.length_c   1.000
_cell.angle_alpha   90.00
_cell.angle_beta   90.00
_cell.angle_gamma   90.00
#
_symmetry.space_group_name_H-M   'P 1'
#
loop_
_entity.id
_entity.type
_entity.pdbx_description
1 polymer ?
#
loop_
_entity_poly.entity_id
_entity_poly.type
_entity_poly.pdbx_seq_one_letter_code
_entity_poly.pdbx_strand_id
1 'polypeptide(L)'
;MHDLAGSTIIHSTGGWALLAALLIVGARTGRYTKEGGVRVIPASNIPLVTLGALLLWIGWFGFNGGSVGSIASKEDAHLVSLVILNTNTAGFAGAIAVAIMMYIMYKKFDITMILNGGLGGLVSITAAADV
;
A
#
# COMPACT_ATOMS: atom_id res chain seq x y z
N MET A 1 14.36 12.72 -12.97
CA MET A 1 13.14 12.42 -12.20
C MET A 1 12.69 11.04 -12.67
N HIS A 2 12.56 10.08 -11.77
CA HIS A 2 12.28 8.68 -12.10
C HIS A 2 11.10 8.22 -11.23
N ASP A 3 10.09 7.64 -11.88
CA ASP A 3 8.86 7.11 -11.30
C ASP A 3 8.35 6.03 -12.25
N LEU A 4 8.83 4.79 -12.06
CA LEU A 4 8.61 3.67 -13.00
C LEU A 4 7.13 3.44 -13.28
N ALA A 5 6.35 3.20 -12.23
CA ALA A 5 4.96 2.77 -12.34
C ALA A 5 3.97 3.76 -11.68
N GLY A 6 4.43 4.83 -11.04
CA GLY A 6 3.59 5.93 -10.59
C GLY A 6 3.35 6.07 -9.08
N SER A 7 4.38 5.98 -8.24
CA SER A 7 4.25 6.36 -6.81
C SER A 7 3.83 7.81 -6.66
N THR A 8 4.31 8.70 -7.53
CA THR A 8 3.95 10.12 -7.46
C THR A 8 2.69 10.38 -8.27
N ILE A 9 2.70 10.02 -9.57
CA ILE A 9 1.62 10.42 -10.49
C ILE A 9 0.29 9.74 -10.18
N ILE A 10 0.30 8.54 -9.61
CA ILE A 10 -0.92 7.81 -9.23
C ILE A 10 -1.15 7.92 -7.72
N HIS A 11 -0.24 7.38 -6.90
CA HIS A 11 -0.51 7.23 -5.47
C HIS A 11 -0.45 8.54 -4.69
N SER A 12 0.60 9.35 -4.87
CA SER A 12 0.72 10.64 -4.19
C SER A 12 -0.36 11.62 -4.65
N THR A 13 -0.58 11.73 -5.96
CA THR A 13 -1.62 12.60 -6.53
C THR A 13 -3.01 12.23 -6.00
N GLY A 14 -3.36 10.93 -6.01
CA GLY A 14 -4.61 10.44 -5.42
C GLY A 14 -4.69 10.70 -3.91
N GLY A 15 -3.58 10.54 -3.19
CA GLY A 15 -3.50 10.81 -1.75
C GLY A 15 -3.73 12.28 -1.39
N TRP A 16 -3.12 13.21 -2.14
CA TRP A 16 -3.33 14.65 -1.93
C TRP A 16 -4.75 15.09 -2.30
N ALA A 17 -5.31 14.55 -3.40
CA ALA A 17 -6.70 14.80 -3.76
C ALA A 17 -7.66 14.30 -2.66
N LEU A 18 -7.42 13.11 -2.11
CA LEU A 18 -8.21 12.57 -1.01
C LEU A 18 -8.06 13.43 0.25
N LEU A 19 -6.86 13.90 0.59
CA LEU A 19 -6.66 14.79 1.74
C LEU A 19 -7.46 16.08 1.58
N ALA A 20 -7.40 16.73 0.42
CA ALA A 20 -8.17 17.93 0.14
C ALA A 20 -9.68 17.68 0.29
N ALA A 21 -10.19 16.55 -0.22
CA ALA A 21 -11.59 16.17 -0.06
C ALA A 21 -11.96 15.94 1.42
N LEU A 22 -11.09 15.28 2.20
CA LEU A 22 -11.33 15.04 3.63
C LEU A 22 -11.35 16.33 4.45
N LEU A 23 -10.56 17.34 4.09
CA LEU A 23 -10.59 18.66 4.75
C LEU A 23 -11.92 19.40 4.53
N ILE A 24 -12.59 19.17 3.39
CA ILE A 24 -13.89 19.78 3.07
C ILE A 24 -15.03 18.98 3.69
N VAL A 25 -15.03 17.65 3.54
CA VAL A 25 -16.10 16.76 4.04
C VAL A 25 -16.09 16.68 5.57
N GLY A 26 -14.90 16.75 6.18
CA GLY A 26 -14.72 16.68 7.62
C GLY A 26 -14.76 15.26 8.18
N ALA A 27 -14.64 15.17 9.50
CA ALA A 27 -14.56 13.90 10.23
C ALA A 27 -15.92 13.18 10.29
N ARG A 28 -15.88 11.85 10.23
CA ARG A 28 -17.05 11.00 10.45
C ARG A 28 -17.66 11.23 11.85
N THR A 29 -18.99 11.22 11.94
CA THR A 29 -19.72 11.35 13.21
C THR A 29 -19.25 10.35 14.26
N GLY A 30 -18.88 10.86 15.44
CA GLY A 30 -18.40 10.07 16.57
C GLY A 30 -16.99 9.48 16.41
N ARG A 31 -16.22 9.87 15.38
CA ARG A 31 -14.80 9.50 15.25
C ARG A 31 -13.95 10.11 16.37
N TYR A 32 -14.24 11.35 16.74
CA TYR A 32 -13.58 12.07 17.82
C TYR A 32 -14.56 12.29 18.98
N THR A 33 -14.12 12.02 20.21
CA THR A 33 -14.93 12.23 21.40
C THR A 33 -14.85 13.69 21.85
N LYS A 34 -15.80 14.14 22.69
CA LYS A 34 -15.83 15.53 23.18
C LYS A 34 -14.60 15.86 24.03
N GLU A 35 -14.01 14.84 24.64
CA GLU A 35 -12.81 14.90 25.48
C GLU A 35 -11.50 14.86 24.66
N GLY A 36 -11.59 14.90 23.32
CA GLY A 36 -10.44 14.86 22.42
C GLY A 36 -9.93 13.45 22.11
N GLY A 37 -10.64 12.41 22.56
CA GLY A 37 -10.30 11.01 22.30
C GLY A 37 -10.57 10.57 20.87
N VAL A 38 -9.92 9.49 20.45
CA VAL A 38 -10.03 8.92 19.11
C VAL A 38 -10.76 7.57 19.18
N ARG A 39 -11.97 7.47 18.64
CA ARG A 39 -12.76 6.22 18.62
C ARG A 39 -12.52 5.45 17.34
N VAL A 40 -11.95 4.25 17.43
CA VAL A 40 -11.77 3.36 16.27
C VAL A 40 -13.14 2.98 15.72
N ILE A 41 -13.28 3.05 14.39
CA ILE A 41 -14.47 2.55 13.70
C ILE A 41 -14.06 1.29 12.96
N PRO A 42 -14.49 0.09 13.41
CA PRO A 42 -13.99 -1.17 12.88
C PRO A 42 -14.42 -1.38 11.44
N ALA A 43 -13.64 -2.19 10.71
CA ALA A 43 -14.05 -2.69 9.41
C ALA A 43 -15.31 -3.53 9.54
N SER A 44 -16.22 -3.42 8.56
CA SER A 44 -17.48 -4.17 8.54
C SER A 44 -17.29 -5.65 8.24
N ASN A 45 -16.23 -6.02 7.50
CA ASN A 45 -15.94 -7.40 7.12
C ASN A 45 -14.42 -7.59 6.93
N ILE A 46 -13.76 -8.17 7.94
CA ILE A 46 -12.30 -8.40 7.93
C ILE A 46 -11.87 -9.36 6.82
N PRO A 47 -12.51 -10.53 6.62
CA PRO A 47 -12.18 -11.43 5.50
C PRO A 47 -12.22 -10.73 4.13
N LEU A 48 -13.22 -9.88 3.89
CA LEU A 48 -13.34 -9.17 2.62
C LEU A 48 -12.24 -8.11 2.43
N VAL A 49 -11.85 -7.41 3.49
CA VAL A 49 -10.70 -6.48 3.48
C VAL A 49 -9.42 -7.24 3.14
N THR A 50 -9.21 -8.40 3.76
CA THR A 50 -8.04 -9.26 3.48
C THR A 50 -8.04 -9.72 2.03
N LEU A 51 -9.18 -10.20 1.51
CA LEU A 51 -9.30 -10.60 0.10
C LEU A 51 -8.97 -9.42 -0.83
N GLY A 52 -9.53 -8.24 -0.58
CA GLY A 52 -9.26 -7.04 -1.38
C GLY A 52 -7.78 -6.66 -1.39
N ALA A 53 -7.12 -6.68 -0.23
CA ALA A 53 -5.70 -6.39 -0.13
C ALA A 53 -4.82 -7.42 -0.88
N LEU A 54 -5.16 -8.71 -0.82
CA LEU A 54 -4.45 -9.75 -1.57
C LEU A 54 -4.66 -9.62 -3.09
N LEU A 55 -5.87 -9.26 -3.54
CA LEU A 55 -6.14 -9.00 -4.95
C LEU A 55 -5.36 -7.78 -5.46
N LEU A 56 -5.29 -6.70 -4.67
CA LEU A 56 -4.46 -5.54 -4.97
C LEU A 56 -2.98 -5.94 -5.06
N TRP A 57 -2.49 -6.74 -4.13
CA TRP A 57 -1.10 -7.20 -4.12
C TRP A 57 -0.75 -8.00 -5.38
N ILE A 58 -1.57 -8.98 -5.73
CA ILE A 58 -1.37 -9.77 -6.96
C ILE A 58 -1.46 -8.87 -8.20
N GLY A 59 -2.42 -7.94 -8.22
CA GLY A 59 -2.55 -6.95 -9.29
C GLY A 59 -1.31 -6.06 -9.43
N TRP A 60 -0.62 -5.78 -8.32
CA TRP A 60 0.59 -4.96 -8.29
C TRP A 60 1.77 -5.57 -9.06
N PHE A 61 1.82 -6.90 -9.19
CA PHE A 61 2.80 -7.56 -10.05
C PHE A 61 2.61 -7.18 -11.51
N GLY A 62 1.36 -7.13 -11.98
CA GLY A 62 1.03 -6.66 -13.32
C GLY A 62 1.24 -5.15 -13.47
N PHE A 63 0.92 -4.37 -12.43
CA PHE A 63 1.06 -2.91 -12.43
C PHE A 63 2.54 -2.48 -12.55
N ASN A 64 3.41 -2.95 -11.65
CA ASN A 64 4.82 -2.62 -11.68
C ASN A 64 5.54 -3.37 -12.83
N GLY A 65 5.35 -4.69 -12.93
CA GLY A 65 6.02 -5.50 -13.96
C GLY A 65 5.64 -5.09 -15.38
N GLY A 66 4.38 -4.75 -15.61
CA GLY A 66 3.90 -4.24 -16.90
C GLY A 66 4.45 -2.85 -17.26
N SER A 67 4.86 -2.06 -16.27
CA SER A 67 5.44 -0.72 -16.50
C SER A 67 6.85 -0.78 -17.09
N VAL A 68 7.51 -1.94 -17.09
CA VAL A 68 8.72 -2.18 -17.90
C VAL A 68 8.42 -2.04 -19.40
N GLY A 69 7.19 -2.33 -19.82
CA GLY A 69 6.70 -2.08 -21.19
C GLY A 69 7.14 -3.08 -22.26
N SER A 70 8.07 -3.99 -21.96
CA SER A 70 8.52 -5.04 -22.87
C SER A 70 8.90 -6.31 -22.11
N ILE A 71 8.80 -7.45 -22.80
CA ILE A 71 9.39 -8.75 -22.40
C ILE A 71 10.00 -9.46 -23.62
N ALA A 72 10.34 -8.71 -24.67
CA ALA A 72 10.73 -9.27 -25.97
C ALA A 72 12.19 -9.73 -26.01
N SER A 73 13.03 -9.23 -25.10
CA SER A 73 14.44 -9.63 -24.96
C SER A 73 14.69 -10.36 -23.64
N LYS A 74 15.84 -11.02 -23.52
CA LYS A 74 16.23 -11.67 -22.25
C LYS A 74 16.45 -10.62 -21.16
N GLU A 75 16.99 -9.48 -21.55
CA GLU A 75 17.25 -8.33 -20.71
C GLU A 75 15.93 -7.76 -20.15
N ASP A 76 14.92 -7.55 -21.00
CA ASP A 76 13.60 -7.09 -20.59
C ASP A 76 12.91 -8.10 -19.66
N ALA A 77 13.00 -9.40 -19.98
CA ALA A 77 12.42 -10.45 -19.15
C ALA A 77 13.09 -10.54 -17.78
N HIS A 78 14.41 -10.31 -17.72
CA HIS A 78 15.13 -10.22 -16.45
C HIS A 78 14.69 -9.01 -15.64
N LEU A 79 14.51 -7.86 -16.29
CA LEU A 79 14.05 -6.64 -15.63
C LEU A 79 12.62 -6.79 -15.08
N VAL A 80 11.68 -7.35 -15.85
CA VAL A 80 10.32 -7.65 -15.35
C VAL A 80 10.37 -8.58 -14.13
N SER A 81 11.24 -9.58 -14.17
CA SER A 81 11.41 -10.52 -13.05
C SER A 81 11.94 -9.83 -11.79
N LEU A 82 12.94 -8.94 -11.94
CA LEU A 82 13.46 -8.12 -10.85
C LEU A 82 12.38 -7.21 -10.27
N VAL A 83 11.63 -6.52 -11.13
CA VAL A 83 10.54 -5.62 -10.73
C VAL A 83 9.47 -6.34 -9.92
N ILE A 84 9.05 -7.53 -10.35
CA ILE A 84 8.08 -8.34 -9.61
C ILE A 84 8.65 -8.80 -8.26
N LEU A 85 9.92 -9.22 -8.22
CA LEU A 85 10.59 -9.62 -6.98
C LEU A 85 10.69 -8.46 -5.98
N ASN A 86 11.12 -7.29 -6.43
CA ASN A 86 11.21 -6.08 -5.63
C ASN A 86 9.83 -5.65 -5.13
N THR A 87 8.81 -5.72 -5.99
CA THR A 87 7.42 -5.43 -5.62
C THR A 87 6.95 -6.33 -4.48
N ASN A 88 7.13 -7.65 -4.60
CA ASN A 88 6.75 -8.59 -3.57
C ASN A 88 7.51 -8.36 -2.26
N THR A 89 8.83 -8.13 -2.37
CA THR A 89 9.71 -7.94 -1.22
C THR A 89 9.34 -6.67 -0.45
N ALA A 90 9.05 -5.57 -1.14
CA ALA A 90 8.65 -4.32 -0.51
C ALA A 90 7.28 -4.44 0.19
N GLY A 91 6.29 -5.08 -0.44
CA GLY A 91 5.01 -5.37 0.20
C GLY A 91 5.19 -6.21 1.47
N PHE A 92 6.02 -7.25 1.42
CA PHE A 92 6.28 -8.11 2.57
C PHE A 92 7.02 -7.37 3.69
N ALA A 93 8.04 -6.59 3.34
CA ALA A 93 8.79 -5.76 4.28
C ALA A 93 7.87 -4.74 4.99
N GLY A 94 6.97 -4.09 4.24
CA GLY A 94 5.98 -3.17 4.81
C GLY A 94 5.01 -3.85 5.78
N ALA A 95 4.51 -5.04 5.42
CA ALA A 95 3.63 -5.81 6.28
C ALA A 95 4.32 -6.26 7.58
N ILE A 96 5.56 -6.77 7.48
CA ILE A 96 6.36 -7.17 8.65
C ILE A 96 6.68 -5.97 9.53
N ALA A 97 7.11 -4.85 8.94
CA ALA A 97 7.47 -3.66 9.69
C ALA A 97 6.28 -3.17 10.53
N VAL A 98 5.08 -3.12 9.94
CA VAL A 98 3.87 -2.74 10.67
C VAL A 98 3.44 -3.81 11.67
N ALA A 99 3.58 -5.11 11.37
CA ALA A 99 3.30 -6.17 12.35
C ALA A 99 4.18 -6.03 13.61
N ILE A 100 5.48 -5.80 13.43
CA ILE A 100 6.43 -5.56 14.51
C ILE A 100 6.05 -4.30 15.28
N MET A 101 5.79 -3.19 14.57
CA MET A 101 5.38 -1.92 15.19
C MET A 101 4.11 -2.08 16.04
N MET A 102 3.08 -2.75 15.50
CA MET A 102 1.84 -3.03 16.19
C MET A 102 2.07 -3.84 17.47
N TYR A 103 2.93 -4.86 17.40
CA TYR A 103 3.26 -5.65 18.58
C TYR A 103 4.06 -4.86 19.62
N ILE A 104 5.02 -4.03 19.21
CA ILE A 104 5.79 -3.19 20.13
C ILE A 104 4.87 -2.20 20.86
N MET A 105 4.00 -1.50 20.13
CA MET A 105 3.16 -0.42 20.66
C MET A 105 1.93 -0.92 21.42
N TYR A 106 1.28 -1.97 20.92
CA TYR A 106 -0.04 -2.40 21.39
C TYR A 106 -0.09 -3.84 21.89
N LYS A 107 1.01 -4.60 21.80
CA LYS A 107 1.09 -6.02 22.17
C LYS A 107 0.05 -6.89 21.46
N LYS A 108 -0.37 -6.48 20.26
CA LYS A 108 -1.39 -7.13 19.44
C LYS A 108 -1.01 -7.02 17.96
N PHE A 109 -1.40 -8.04 17.18
CA PHE A 109 -1.32 -7.99 15.73
C PHE A 109 -2.69 -7.61 15.17
N ASP A 110 -2.81 -6.39 14.65
CA ASP A 110 -3.99 -5.94 13.92
C ASP A 110 -3.80 -6.20 12.43
N ILE A 111 -4.57 -7.13 11.88
CA ILE A 111 -4.46 -7.50 10.47
C ILE A 111 -4.75 -6.33 9.53
N THR A 112 -5.66 -5.42 9.90
CA THR A 112 -5.98 -4.27 9.04
C THR A 112 -4.81 -3.30 8.94
N MET A 113 -4.05 -3.13 10.03
CA MET A 113 -2.84 -2.31 10.02
C MET A 113 -1.70 -3.00 9.27
N ILE A 114 -1.51 -4.31 9.47
CA ILE A 114 -0.51 -5.10 8.75
C ILE A 114 -0.73 -5.04 7.23
N LEU A 115 -1.98 -5.20 6.79
CA LEU A 115 -2.34 -5.07 5.37
C LEU A 115 -2.06 -3.66 4.85
N ASN A 116 -2.38 -2.61 5.60
CA ASN A 116 -2.01 -1.23 5.22
C ASN A 116 -0.49 -1.04 5.13
N GLY A 117 0.29 -1.68 6.01
CA GLY A 117 1.74 -1.71 5.92
C GLY A 117 2.23 -2.35 4.63
N GLY A 118 1.64 -3.49 4.26
CA GLY A 118 1.96 -4.16 2.99
C GLY A 118 1.61 -3.31 1.77
N LEU A 119 0.41 -2.74 1.73
CA LEU A 119 0.00 -1.82 0.66
C LEU A 119 0.88 -0.57 0.63
N GLY A 120 1.32 -0.05 1.78
CA GLY A 120 2.27 1.06 1.86
C GLY A 120 3.63 0.73 1.25
N GLY A 121 4.13 -0.50 1.48
CA GLY A 121 5.35 -1.00 0.83
C GLY A 121 5.21 -1.16 -0.69
N LEU A 122 4.04 -1.61 -1.16
CA LEU A 122 3.74 -1.68 -2.60
C LEU A 122 3.67 -0.29 -3.24
N VAL A 123 3.04 0.68 -2.56
CA VAL A 123 2.97 2.08 -3.02
C VAL A 123 4.36 2.72 -3.08
N SER A 124 5.25 2.45 -2.13
CA SER A 124 6.57 3.09 -2.10
C SER A 124 7.52 2.55 -3.17
N ILE A 125 7.51 1.23 -3.42
CA ILE A 125 8.41 0.60 -4.41
C ILE A 125 8.00 0.91 -5.85
N THR A 126 6.76 1.31 -6.10
CA THR A 126 6.25 1.63 -7.45
C THR A 126 7.07 2.70 -8.19
N ALA A 127 7.79 3.58 -7.50
CA ALA A 127 8.68 4.56 -8.12
C ALA A 127 9.92 3.92 -8.74
N ALA A 128 10.40 2.82 -8.15
CA ALA A 128 11.78 2.39 -8.27
C ALA A 128 11.92 0.86 -8.20
N ALA A 129 10.91 0.11 -8.66
CA ALA A 129 10.94 -1.35 -8.59
C ALA A 129 11.98 -1.96 -9.54
N ASP A 130 12.44 -1.19 -10.53
CA ASP A 130 13.46 -1.51 -11.54
C ASP A 130 14.91 -1.32 -11.06
N VAL A 131 15.12 -0.87 -9.82
CA VAL A 131 16.45 -0.63 -9.22
C VAL A 131 16.69 -1.38 -7.91
#